data_AF-J2KVG3-F1
#
_entry.id   AF-J2KVG3-F1
#
_cell.length_a   1.000
_cell.length_b   1.000
_cell.length_c   1.000
_cell.angle_alpha   90.00
_cell.angle_beta   90.00
_cell.angle_gamma   90.00
#
_symmetry.space_group_name_H-M   'P 1'
#
loop_
_entity.id
_entity.type
_entity.pdbx_description
1 polymer ?
#
loop_
_entity_poly.entity_id
_entity_poly.type
_entity_poly.pdbx_seq_one_letter_code
_entity_poly.pdbx_strand_id
1 'polypeptide(L)'
;MEDATDEDPRVFDQSEVRLLDFDQGAVFSYHYDFGDGWRHTVAVQEFLTLASTPKQGSCIAGERARPPEDVGGVSGYERFLEIIADREDPEYDETIRWRGGYFDPEWFDLSIADKDLRNALRSNVKRRLYQPKPKAVPKK
;
A
#
# COMPACT_ATOMS: atom_id res chain seq x y z
N MET A 1 36.98 22.51 20.72
CA MET A 1 36.62 22.90 19.35
C MET A 1 36.21 21.61 18.68
N GLU A 2 34.95 21.22 18.90
CA GLU A 2 34.38 20.02 18.30
C GLU A 2 33.64 20.47 17.05
N ASP A 3 34.09 19.93 15.93
CA ASP A 3 33.63 20.21 14.58
C ASP A 3 32.22 19.61 14.43
N ALA A 4 31.19 20.44 14.55
CA ALA A 4 29.81 20.06 14.30
C ALA A 4 29.65 19.84 12.80
N THR A 5 29.63 18.59 12.37
CA THR A 5 29.31 18.22 10.98
C THR A 5 27.91 18.71 10.64
N ASP A 6 27.82 19.65 9.70
CA ASP A 6 26.61 20.22 9.11
C ASP A 6 25.88 19.23 8.19
N GLU A 7 25.67 17.99 8.66
CA GLU A 7 25.07 16.89 7.89
C GLU A 7 23.99 16.12 8.68
N ASP A 8 23.25 16.80 9.57
CA ASP A 8 21.97 16.23 10.01
C ASP A 8 20.91 16.52 8.93
N PRO A 9 20.25 15.49 8.35
CA PRO A 9 19.21 15.72 7.36
C PRO A 9 18.13 16.62 7.92
N ARG A 10 17.83 17.70 7.21
CA ARG A 10 16.81 18.67 7.62
C ARG A 10 15.44 17.98 7.69
N VAL A 11 14.90 17.89 8.90
CA VAL A 11 13.59 17.29 9.16
C VAL A 11 12.50 18.36 9.12
N PHE A 12 11.39 18.03 8.46
CA PHE A 12 10.22 18.90 8.37
C PHE A 12 9.00 18.15 8.89
N ASP A 13 8.05 18.88 9.47
CA ASP A 13 6.72 18.33 9.69
C ASP A 13 6.00 18.14 8.34
N GLN A 14 5.19 17.08 8.24
CA GLN A 14 4.45 16.79 7.01
C GLN A 14 3.51 17.93 6.56
N SER A 15 3.11 18.83 7.47
CA SER A 15 2.26 19.99 7.14
C SER A 15 3.04 21.17 6.56
N GLU A 16 4.37 21.17 6.69
CA GLU A 16 5.25 22.24 6.20
C GLU A 16 5.69 22.03 4.75
N VAL A 17 5.54 20.82 4.23
CA VAL A 17 5.99 20.43 2.90
C VAL A 17 4.82 19.93 2.07
N ARG A 18 4.71 20.40 0.83
CA ARG A 18 3.70 19.97 -0.14
C ARG A 18 4.36 19.29 -1.33
N LEU A 19 3.64 18.39 -1.99
CA LEU A 19 4.12 17.77 -3.23
C LEU A 19 4.44 18.78 -4.34
N LEU A 20 3.81 19.97 -4.31
CA LEU A 20 4.07 21.07 -5.23
C LEU A 20 5.42 21.77 -5.01
N ASP A 21 6.08 21.53 -3.88
CA ASP A 21 7.37 22.15 -3.57
C ASP A 21 8.54 21.37 -4.23
N PHE A 22 8.24 20.32 -5.01
CA PHE A 22 9.21 19.48 -5.71
C PHE A 22 9.02 19.51 -7.24
N ASP A 23 10.09 19.22 -7.97
CA ASP A 23 10.09 19.16 -9.43
C ASP A 23 9.48 17.86 -9.96
N GLN A 24 9.06 17.91 -11.23
CA GLN A 24 8.68 16.71 -11.96
C GLN A 24 9.87 15.74 -12.05
N GLY A 25 9.62 14.47 -11.77
CA GLY A 25 10.65 13.43 -11.68
C GLY A 25 11.22 13.24 -10.28
N ALA A 26 10.78 14.02 -9.27
CA ALA A 26 11.17 13.79 -7.88
C ALA A 26 10.76 12.38 -7.42
N VAL A 27 11.65 11.71 -6.69
CA VAL A 27 11.47 10.36 -6.14
C VAL A 27 11.73 10.36 -4.65
N PHE A 28 10.82 9.77 -3.89
CA PHE A 28 10.87 9.65 -2.44
C PHE A 28 10.85 8.19 -2.02
N SER A 29 11.53 7.88 -0.92
CA SER A 29 11.34 6.64 -0.18
C SER A 29 10.36 6.91 0.95
N TYR A 30 9.20 6.25 0.93
CA TYR A 30 8.22 6.28 2.00
C TYR A 30 8.34 5.00 2.83
N HIS A 31 8.78 5.15 4.08
CA HIS A 31 8.84 4.04 5.03
C HIS A 31 7.51 3.98 5.79
N TYR A 32 6.82 2.87 5.67
CA TYR A 32 5.57 2.58 6.36
C TYR A 32 5.78 1.43 7.33
N ASP A 33 5.15 1.51 8.50
CA ASP A 33 5.24 0.51 9.57
C ASP A 33 6.69 0.17 9.96
N PHE A 34 7.22 0.83 10.98
CA PHE A 34 8.61 0.57 11.42
C PHE A 34 8.81 -0.81 12.05
N GLY A 35 7.74 -1.58 12.31
CA GLY A 35 7.85 -2.98 12.68
C GLY A 35 8.19 -3.84 11.46
N ASP A 36 7.33 -3.79 10.45
CA ASP A 36 7.48 -4.60 9.22
C ASP A 36 8.50 -4.01 8.21
N GLY A 37 8.81 -2.72 8.32
CA GLY A 37 9.81 -2.04 7.50
C GLY A 37 9.42 -1.86 6.03
N TRP A 38 8.14 -1.66 5.74
CA TRP A 38 7.66 -1.48 4.36
C TRP A 38 8.28 -0.24 3.72
N ARG A 39 8.80 -0.41 2.50
CA ARG A 39 9.45 0.66 1.75
C ARG A 39 8.73 0.86 0.42
N HIS A 40 8.14 2.03 0.24
CA HIS A 40 7.47 2.42 -0.99
C HIS A 40 8.28 3.47 -1.72
N THR A 41 8.40 3.34 -3.04
CA THR A 41 8.94 4.39 -3.89
C THR A 41 7.78 5.26 -4.39
N VAL A 42 7.80 6.55 -4.08
CA VAL A 42 6.81 7.53 -4.54
C VAL A 42 7.48 8.44 -5.55
N ALA A 43 6.96 8.51 -6.77
CA ALA A 43 7.53 9.33 -7.84
C ALA A 43 6.50 10.34 -8.37
N VAL A 44 6.91 11.60 -8.51
CA VAL A 44 6.12 12.65 -9.16
C VAL A 44 6.36 12.54 -10.66
N GLN A 45 5.43 11.94 -11.39
CA GLN A 45 5.61 11.69 -12.82
C GLN A 45 5.32 12.91 -13.69
N GLU A 46 4.21 13.59 -13.41
CA GLU A 46 3.72 14.71 -14.23
C GLU A 46 2.85 15.65 -13.40
N PHE A 47 2.98 16.96 -13.64
CA PHE A 47 2.06 17.97 -13.12
C PHE A 47 1.01 18.33 -14.16
N LEU A 48 -0.24 17.93 -13.91
CA LEU A 48 -1.36 18.15 -14.82
C LEU A 48 -2.09 19.45 -14.51
N THR A 49 -2.39 20.23 -15.54
CA THR A 49 -3.32 21.37 -15.44
C THR A 49 -4.75 20.87 -15.61
N LEU A 50 -5.53 20.93 -14.53
CA LEU A 50 -6.93 20.48 -14.54
C LEU A 50 -7.87 21.69 -14.59
N ALA A 51 -8.97 21.57 -15.35
CA ALA A 51 -10.01 22.60 -15.44
C ALA A 51 -10.70 22.88 -14.09
N SER A 52 -10.71 21.88 -13.19
CA SER A 52 -11.14 22.05 -11.81
C SER A 52 -10.23 21.26 -10.87
N THR A 53 -9.94 21.83 -9.70
CA THR A 53 -9.12 21.18 -8.70
C THR A 53 -9.88 20.01 -8.06
N PRO A 54 -9.40 18.76 -8.17
CA PRO A 54 -10.05 17.63 -7.54
C PRO A 54 -9.97 17.76 -6.02
N LYS A 55 -11.08 17.45 -5.33
CA LYS A 55 -11.14 17.49 -3.86
C LYS A 55 -10.48 16.29 -3.20
N GLN A 56 -10.16 15.25 -3.97
CA GLN A 56 -9.68 13.96 -3.49
C GLN A 56 -8.73 13.35 -4.53
N GLY A 57 -7.79 12.51 -4.07
CA GLY A 57 -7.00 11.66 -4.96
C GLY A 57 -7.87 10.59 -5.63
N SER A 58 -7.44 10.12 -6.80
CA SER A 58 -8.06 9.02 -7.52
C SER A 58 -7.01 7.99 -7.91
N CYS A 59 -7.38 6.71 -7.85
CA CYS A 59 -6.53 5.62 -8.32
C CYS A 59 -6.90 5.38 -9.79
N ILE A 60 -5.91 5.51 -10.68
CA ILE A 60 -6.11 5.37 -12.13
C ILE A 60 -5.65 4.02 -12.67
N ALA A 61 -4.74 3.36 -11.96
CA ALA A 61 -4.19 2.07 -12.32
C ALA A 61 -3.57 1.41 -11.08
N GLY A 62 -3.34 0.10 -11.17
CA GLY A 62 -2.62 -0.68 -10.20
C GLY A 62 -2.66 -2.16 -10.58
N GLU A 63 -1.83 -2.94 -9.91
CA GLU A 63 -1.70 -4.37 -10.13
C GLU A 63 -1.35 -5.07 -8.83
N ARG A 64 -1.71 -6.36 -8.77
CA ARG A 64 -1.44 -7.26 -7.65
C ARG A 64 -2.08 -6.84 -6.33
N ALA A 65 -2.16 -7.78 -5.41
CA ALA A 65 -2.69 -7.53 -4.09
C ALA A 65 -1.64 -6.86 -3.21
N ARG A 66 -2.10 -5.93 -2.36
CA ARG A 66 -1.26 -5.41 -1.28
C ARG A 66 -0.91 -6.53 -0.28
N PRO A 67 0.31 -6.55 0.26
CA PRO A 67 0.68 -7.47 1.34
C PRO A 67 -0.30 -7.37 2.52
N PRO A 68 -0.56 -8.47 3.23
CA PRO A 68 -1.27 -8.41 4.50
C PRO A 68 -0.57 -7.49 5.51
N GLU A 69 -1.34 -6.73 6.30
CA GLU A 69 -0.78 -6.03 7.47
C GLU A 69 -0.23 -7.07 8.45
N ASP A 70 0.82 -6.72 9.19
CA ASP A 70 1.46 -7.55 10.22
C ASP A 70 1.97 -8.93 9.71
N VAL A 71 2.31 -9.02 8.42
CA VAL A 71 2.85 -10.26 7.83
C VAL A 71 4.34 -10.47 8.16
N GLY A 72 5.01 -9.45 8.71
CA GLY A 72 6.44 -9.50 9.01
C GLY A 72 7.30 -8.97 7.85
N GLY A 73 6.81 -7.92 7.17
CA GLY A 73 7.55 -7.24 6.11
C GLY A 73 7.75 -8.09 4.84
N VAL A 74 8.81 -7.77 4.09
CA VAL A 74 9.09 -8.41 2.79
C VAL A 74 9.32 -9.91 2.94
N SER A 75 10.19 -10.34 3.85
CA SER A 75 10.49 -11.76 4.04
C SER A 75 9.28 -12.55 4.57
N GLY A 76 8.48 -11.93 5.44
CA GLY A 76 7.24 -12.53 5.92
C GLY A 76 6.22 -12.71 4.78
N TYR A 77 6.12 -11.73 3.89
CA TYR A 77 5.27 -11.84 2.71
C TYR A 77 5.77 -12.89 1.70
N GLU A 78 7.08 -13.00 1.48
CA GLU A 78 7.66 -14.06 0.64
C GLU A 78 7.31 -15.46 1.18
N ARG A 79 7.53 -15.70 2.48
CA ARG A 79 7.15 -16.95 3.14
C ARG A 79 5.64 -17.20 3.05
N PHE A 80 4.83 -16.16 3.25
CA PHE A 80 3.38 -16.25 3.10
C PHE A 80 2.99 -16.70 1.68
N LEU A 81 3.60 -16.13 0.64
CA LEU A 81 3.35 -16.49 -0.76
C LEU A 81 3.75 -17.95 -1.07
N GLU A 82 4.88 -18.41 -0.52
CA GLU A 82 5.31 -19.80 -0.64
C GLU A 82 4.28 -20.77 -0.06
N ILE A 83 3.81 -20.50 1.17
CA ILE A 83 2.82 -21.34 1.85
C ILE A 83 1.52 -21.38 1.06
N ILE A 84 0.99 -20.23 0.61
CA ILE A 84 -0.31 -20.22 -0.09
C ILE A 84 -0.23 -20.75 -1.53
N ALA A 85 0.96 -20.88 -2.10
CA ALA A 85 1.17 -21.48 -3.41
C ALA A 85 1.02 -23.03 -3.37
N ASP A 86 1.26 -23.64 -2.21
CA ASP A 86 1.13 -25.08 -1.99
C ASP A 86 -0.02 -25.41 -1.01
N ARG A 87 -1.10 -25.98 -1.55
CA ARG A 87 -2.28 -26.36 -0.74
C ARG A 87 -2.04 -27.59 0.13
N GLU A 88 -0.97 -28.33 -0.11
CA GLU A 88 -0.55 -29.48 0.70
C GLU A 88 0.44 -29.08 1.80
N ASP A 89 0.91 -27.82 1.82
CA ASP A 89 1.77 -27.31 2.89
C ASP A 89 1.03 -27.41 4.24
N PRO A 90 1.68 -27.95 5.30
CA PRO A 90 1.06 -28.13 6.60
C PRO A 90 0.60 -26.81 7.25
N GLU A 91 1.18 -25.67 6.87
CA GLU A 91 0.82 -24.34 7.38
C GLU A 91 -0.31 -23.68 6.56
N TYR A 92 -0.67 -24.20 5.38
CA TYR A 92 -1.62 -23.56 4.44
C TYR A 92 -2.94 -23.14 5.09
N ASP A 93 -3.60 -24.07 5.80
CA ASP A 93 -4.92 -23.83 6.39
C ASP A 93 -4.88 -22.76 7.49
N GLU A 94 -3.81 -22.74 8.29
CA GLU A 94 -3.61 -21.74 9.34
C GLU A 94 -3.33 -20.36 8.72
N THR A 95 -2.42 -20.30 7.74
CA THR A 95 -2.01 -19.07 7.06
C THR A 95 -3.18 -18.41 6.32
N ILE A 96 -3.96 -19.18 5.56
CA ILE A 96 -5.14 -18.64 4.86
C ILE A 96 -6.21 -18.20 5.86
N ARG A 97 -6.42 -18.94 6.95
CA ARG A 97 -7.39 -18.57 7.99
C ARG A 97 -7.01 -17.28 8.69
N TRP A 98 -5.73 -17.11 9.05
CA TRP A 98 -5.19 -15.87 9.60
C TRP A 98 -5.47 -14.68 8.65
N ARG A 99 -5.33 -14.90 7.35
CA ARG A 99 -5.61 -13.89 6.32
C ARG A 99 -7.10 -13.64 6.04
N GLY A 100 -8.03 -14.24 6.79
CA GLY A 100 -9.48 -14.07 6.58
C GLY A 100 -10.10 -15.06 5.61
N GLY A 101 -9.38 -16.14 5.27
CA GLY A 101 -9.86 -17.32 4.57
C GLY A 101 -9.78 -17.24 3.03
N TYR A 102 -9.21 -16.18 2.47
CA TYR A 102 -8.96 -16.06 1.02
C TYR A 102 -7.89 -15.00 0.74
N PHE A 103 -6.93 -15.34 -0.12
CA PHE A 103 -5.97 -14.41 -0.67
C PHE A 103 -5.56 -14.84 -2.07
N ASP A 104 -5.61 -13.90 -3.01
CA ASP A 104 -5.07 -14.04 -4.36
C ASP A 104 -3.99 -12.96 -4.55
N PRO A 105 -2.71 -13.34 -4.73
CA PRO A 105 -1.59 -12.40 -4.91
C PRO A 105 -1.74 -11.49 -6.12
N GLU A 106 -2.44 -11.94 -7.16
CA GLU A 106 -2.57 -11.22 -8.43
C GLU A 106 -3.86 -10.39 -8.50
N TRP A 107 -4.68 -10.45 -7.45
CA TRP A 107 -5.94 -9.74 -7.41
C TRP A 107 -5.75 -8.23 -7.24
N PHE A 108 -6.31 -7.46 -8.18
CA PHE A 108 -6.48 -6.02 -8.09
C PHE A 108 -7.82 -5.59 -8.69
N ASP A 109 -8.55 -4.73 -7.97
CA ASP A 109 -9.80 -4.12 -8.46
C ASP A 109 -9.70 -2.59 -8.34
N LEU A 110 -9.59 -1.93 -9.50
CA LEU A 110 -9.44 -0.48 -9.60
C LEU A 110 -10.62 0.26 -8.97
N SER A 111 -11.85 -0.24 -9.14
CA SER A 111 -13.05 0.42 -8.62
C SER A 111 -13.07 0.40 -7.09
N ILE A 112 -12.60 -0.69 -6.49
CA ILE A 112 -12.48 -0.85 -5.04
C ILE A 112 -11.33 0.01 -4.52
N ALA A 113 -10.16 -0.05 -5.15
CA ALA A 113 -8.99 0.73 -4.76
C ALA A 113 -9.26 2.24 -4.80
N ASP A 114 -9.84 2.73 -5.89
CA ASP A 114 -10.20 4.14 -6.05
C ASP A 114 -11.27 4.58 -5.04
N LYS A 115 -12.26 3.72 -4.77
CA LYS A 115 -13.25 3.98 -3.72
C LYS A 115 -12.61 4.05 -2.34
N ASP A 116 -11.71 3.13 -2.01
CA ASP A 116 -11.03 3.10 -0.72
C ASP A 116 -10.13 4.36 -0.57
N LEU A 117 -9.43 4.77 -1.63
CA LEU A 117 -8.62 6.01 -1.66
C LEU A 117 -9.48 7.27 -1.46
N ARG A 118 -10.60 7.42 -2.18
CA ARG A 118 -11.51 8.57 -2.02
C ARG A 118 -12.09 8.68 -0.62
N ASN A 119 -12.12 7.60 0.15
CA ASN A 119 -12.60 7.58 1.52
C ASN A 119 -11.47 7.62 2.56
N ALA A 120 -10.20 7.51 2.17
CA ALA A 120 -9.07 7.32 3.09
C ALA A 120 -8.91 8.45 4.13
N LEU A 121 -9.25 9.69 3.75
CA LEU A 121 -9.13 10.88 4.62
C LEU A 121 -10.41 11.20 5.41
N ARG A 122 -11.49 10.40 5.25
CA ARG A 122 -12.73 10.62 6.01
C ARG A 122 -12.60 10.03 7.41
N SER A 123 -13.13 10.73 8.41
CA SER A 123 -13.22 10.20 9.77
C SER A 123 -14.13 8.96 9.81
N ASN A 124 -13.77 7.99 10.67
CA ASN A 124 -14.53 6.75 10.93
C ASN A 124 -14.72 5.79 9.75
N VAL A 125 -13.91 5.89 8.70
CA VAL A 125 -13.94 4.91 7.61
C VAL A 125 -13.32 3.58 8.06
N LYS A 126 -14.11 2.50 7.95
CA LYS A 126 -13.61 1.14 8.13
C LYS A 126 -12.73 0.77 6.93
N ARG A 127 -11.43 0.62 7.16
CA ARG A 127 -10.47 0.17 6.15
C ARG A 127 -10.67 -1.31 5.87
N ARG A 128 -10.63 -1.68 4.59
CA ARG A 128 -10.74 -3.08 4.16
C ARG A 128 -9.43 -3.79 4.42
N LEU A 129 -9.42 -4.69 5.39
CA LEU A 129 -8.22 -5.50 5.70
C LEU A 129 -8.06 -6.69 4.76
N TYR A 130 -9.17 -7.30 4.32
CA TYR A 130 -9.19 -8.56 3.57
C TYR A 130 -9.74 -8.39 2.16
N GLN A 131 -9.29 -9.26 1.25
CA GLN A 131 -9.81 -9.30 -0.10
C GLN A 131 -11.29 -9.72 -0.10
N PRO A 132 -12.13 -9.13 -0.97
CA PRO A 132 -13.48 -9.63 -1.17
C PRO A 132 -13.41 -11.05 -1.72
N LYS A 133 -14.13 -11.98 -1.11
CA LYS A 133 -14.21 -13.35 -1.63
C LYS A 133 -14.83 -13.30 -3.03
N PRO A 134 -14.29 -14.04 -4.01
CA PRO A 134 -14.89 -14.12 -5.33
C PRO A 134 -16.34 -14.60 -5.19
N LYS A 135 -17.27 -13.95 -5.90
CA LYS A 135 -18.66 -14.40 -5.94
C LYS A 135 -18.65 -15.80 -6.54
N ALA A 136 -19.25 -16.76 -5.83
CA ALA A 136 -19.44 -18.10 -6.36
C ALA A 136 -20.16 -18.00 -7.70
N VAL A 137 -19.51 -18.42 -8.78
CA VAL A 137 -20.18 -18.56 -10.08
C VAL A 137 -21.21 -19.68 -9.89
N PRO A 138 -22.51 -19.43 -10.11
CA PRO A 138 -23.50 -20.50 -10.04
C PRO A 138 -23.10 -21.57 -11.06
N LYS A 139 -22.95 -22.81 -10.59
CA LYS A 139 -22.75 -23.96 -11.49
C LYS A 139 -23.93 -24.01 -12.45
N LYS A 140 -23.66 -23.87 -13.75
CA LYS A 140 -24.64 -24.18 -14.81
C LYS A 140 -24.89 -25.68 -14.84
#